data_AF-A0A438JZS7-F1
#
_entry.id   AF-A0A438JZS7-F1
#
_cell.length_a   1.000
_cell.length_b   1.000
_cell.length_c   1.000
_cell.angle_alpha   90.00
_cell.angle_beta   90.00
_cell.angle_gamma   90.00
#
_symmetry.space_group_name_H-M   'P 1'
#
loop_
_entity.id
_entity.type
_entity.pdbx_description
1 polymer ?
#
loop_
_entity_poly.entity_id
_entity_poly.type
_entity_poly.pdbx_seq_one_letter_code
_entity_poly.pdbx_strand_id
1 'polypeptide(L)'
;MQSIYGDNVFILDRQQGLQSFQIHVHIEALGELTVTAKLNSSSGRTTESDGSDDFSYSFNVQYLPPIVLTCLLPKAYPSHLPPYFTISVQWLDSISISKLCSMLDSLWKEQPGQEVLYQWVEWLHSSCLSYLGFDKEIVLGPYNMGNSEDRRAISGSVSLDVDIPSMKSYNDEKRHENFSKNFHECCICFTEYAGIFNLCWAS
;
A
#
# COMPACT_ATOMS: atom_id res chain seq x y z
N MET A 1 -3.77 -21.02 18.29
CA MET A 1 -4.13 -19.61 18.59
C MET A 1 -4.51 -18.98 17.27
N GLN A 2 -5.78 -18.60 17.12
CA GLN A 2 -6.24 -17.83 15.97
C GLN A 2 -5.72 -16.40 16.12
N SER A 3 -5.04 -15.90 15.08
CA SER A 3 -4.53 -14.53 15.07
C SER A 3 -5.69 -13.54 15.05
N ILE A 4 -5.62 -12.52 15.89
CA ILE A 4 -6.54 -11.36 15.91
C ILE A 4 -6.44 -10.51 14.62
N TYR A 5 -5.47 -10.79 13.74
CA TYR A 5 -5.24 -10.06 12.49
C TYR A 5 -5.75 -10.79 11.23
N GLY A 6 -6.45 -11.92 11.37
CA GLY A 6 -7.05 -12.65 10.24
C GLY A 6 -6.04 -13.17 9.20
N ASP A 7 -6.51 -13.39 7.97
CA ASP A 7 -5.73 -13.91 6.82
C ASP A 7 -4.60 -12.96 6.33
N ASN A 8 -4.40 -11.82 6.99
CA ASN A 8 -3.44 -10.78 6.59
C ASN A 8 -2.05 -10.93 7.23
N VAL A 9 -1.83 -11.96 8.07
CA VAL A 9 -0.55 -12.22 8.73
C VAL A 9 0.08 -13.51 8.25
N PHE A 10 1.27 -13.38 7.68
CA PHE A 10 2.09 -14.49 7.20
C PHE A 10 3.25 -14.71 8.16
N ILE A 11 3.29 -15.85 8.84
CA ILE A 11 4.41 -16.22 9.73
C ILE A 11 5.57 -16.69 8.86
N LEU A 12 6.69 -15.97 8.90
CA LEU A 12 7.85 -16.26 8.05
C LEU A 12 8.75 -17.32 8.69
N ASP A 13 8.99 -17.23 10.01
CA ASP A 13 9.85 -18.18 10.71
C ASP A 13 9.71 -18.15 12.25
N ARG A 14 10.04 -19.27 12.92
CA ARG A 14 10.19 -19.40 14.38
C ARG A 14 11.53 -20.05 14.72
N GLN A 15 12.65 -19.43 14.38
CA GLN A 15 13.97 -19.92 14.82
C GLN A 15 14.41 -19.24 16.12
N GLN A 16 14.91 -20.03 17.06
CA GLN A 16 15.69 -19.60 18.24
C GLN A 16 15.01 -18.59 19.20
N GLY A 17 13.67 -18.50 19.13
CA GLY A 17 12.87 -17.67 20.05
C GLY A 17 12.67 -16.22 19.59
N LEU A 18 12.95 -15.92 18.32
CA LEU A 18 12.46 -14.72 17.64
C LEU A 18 11.19 -15.10 16.85
N GLN A 19 10.22 -14.20 16.78
CA GLN A 19 9.03 -14.37 15.94
C GLN A 19 9.11 -13.39 14.78
N SER A 20 9.21 -13.91 13.54
CA SER A 20 9.13 -13.09 12.34
C SER A 20 7.82 -13.32 11.61
N PHE A 21 7.19 -12.24 11.19
CA PHE A 21 5.95 -12.27 10.41
C PHE A 21 5.85 -11.05 9.51
N GLN A 22 4.94 -11.15 8.56
CA GLN A 22 4.63 -10.10 7.61
C GLN A 22 3.14 -9.80 7.68
N ILE A 23 2.80 -8.51 7.72
CA ILE A 23 1.43 -8.00 7.74
C ILE A 23 1.19 -7.24 6.44
N HIS A 24 0.12 -7.59 5.72
CA HIS A 24 -0.33 -6.86 4.54
C HIS A 24 -1.39 -5.84 4.96
N VAL A 25 -0.99 -4.58 5.04
CA VAL A 25 -1.86 -3.48 5.43
C VAL A 25 -2.51 -2.90 4.17
N HIS A 26 -3.80 -3.18 4.01
CA HIS A 26 -4.61 -2.58 2.95
C HIS A 26 -4.98 -1.16 3.38
N ILE A 27 -5.06 -0.22 2.44
CA ILE A 27 -5.40 1.16 2.76
C ILE A 27 -6.88 1.38 2.52
N GLU A 28 -7.53 2.08 3.46
CA GLU A 28 -8.88 2.58 3.27
C GLU A 28 -8.83 3.93 2.56
N ALA A 29 -9.13 3.92 1.26
CA ALA A 29 -9.35 5.16 0.52
C ALA A 29 -10.81 5.61 0.69
N LEU A 30 -11.04 6.89 0.99
CA LEU A 30 -12.38 7.50 1.11
C LEU A 30 -13.09 7.67 -0.26
N GLY A 31 -12.71 6.88 -1.26
CA GLY A 31 -13.19 6.97 -2.63
C GLY A 31 -12.13 6.54 -3.65
N GLU A 32 -12.32 6.99 -4.89
CA GLU A 32 -11.39 6.74 -5.98
C GLU A 32 -10.17 7.68 -5.86
N LEU A 33 -8.97 7.11 -5.95
CA LEU A 33 -7.70 7.80 -5.93
C LEU A 33 -7.19 8.03 -7.35
N THR A 34 -6.72 9.24 -7.64
CA THR A 34 -6.04 9.55 -8.89
C THR A 34 -4.56 9.19 -8.77
N VAL A 35 -4.04 8.40 -9.70
CA VAL A 35 -2.63 8.10 -9.82
C VAL A 35 -2.08 8.87 -11.00
N THR A 36 -1.09 9.72 -10.76
CA THR A 36 -0.47 10.58 -11.78
C THR A 36 0.99 10.20 -11.96
N ALA A 37 1.40 10.03 -13.22
CA ALA A 37 2.76 9.74 -13.62
C ALA A 37 3.30 10.89 -14.49
N LYS A 38 4.48 11.41 -14.15
CA LYS A 38 5.16 12.41 -14.98
C LYS A 38 6.10 11.73 -15.98
N LEU A 39 5.80 11.88 -17.28
CA LEU A 39 6.56 11.32 -18.38
C LEU A 39 7.64 12.32 -18.81
N ASN A 40 8.72 12.43 -18.04
CA ASN A 40 9.82 13.29 -18.46
C ASN A 40 10.53 12.66 -19.68
N SER A 41 10.40 13.29 -20.85
CA SER A 41 11.25 13.00 -22.01
C SER A 41 12.68 13.41 -21.68
N SER A 42 13.55 12.42 -21.43
CA SER A 42 14.99 12.66 -21.38
C SER A 42 15.50 12.95 -22.80
N SER A 43 15.49 14.21 -23.20
CA SER A 43 16.29 14.71 -24.33
C SER A 43 16.99 15.98 -23.89
N GLY A 44 18.23 15.86 -23.45
CA GLY A 44 19.07 17.02 -23.22
C GLY A 44 19.20 17.84 -24.49
N ARG A 45 18.68 19.07 -24.48
CA ARG A 45 19.12 20.18 -25.33
C ARG A 45 18.63 21.49 -24.74
N THR A 46 19.58 22.31 -24.33
CA THR A 46 19.40 23.73 -24.05
C THR A 46 18.87 24.43 -25.29
N THR A 47 17.61 24.86 -25.27
CA THR A 47 17.14 26.04 -26.03
C THR A 47 15.86 26.52 -25.38
N GLU A 48 15.87 27.78 -24.98
CA GLU A 48 14.73 28.57 -24.51
C GLU A 48 13.56 28.42 -25.50
N SER A 49 12.43 27.90 -25.05
CA SER A 49 11.15 27.97 -25.75
C SER A 49 10.04 27.85 -24.72
N ASP A 50 9.30 28.94 -24.54
CA ASP A 50 8.09 29.01 -23.73
C ASP A 50 7.08 27.92 -24.15
N GLY A 51 6.61 27.15 -23.17
CA GLY A 51 5.55 26.15 -23.32
C GLY A 51 6.03 24.70 -23.33
N SER A 52 6.72 24.23 -22.28
CA SER A 52 6.89 22.79 -22.09
C SER A 52 5.58 22.18 -21.59
N ASP A 53 4.86 21.50 -22.47
CA ASP A 53 3.73 20.65 -22.09
C ASP A 53 4.28 19.51 -21.21
N ASP A 54 4.07 19.57 -19.89
CA ASP A 54 4.46 18.53 -18.93
C ASP A 54 3.57 17.31 -19.21
N PHE A 55 4.04 16.38 -20.04
CA PHE A 55 3.30 15.17 -20.38
C PHE A 55 3.08 14.36 -19.11
N SER A 56 1.85 14.39 -18.61
CA SER A 56 1.42 13.59 -17.47
C SER A 56 0.39 12.56 -17.92
N TYR A 57 0.49 11.37 -17.35
CA TYR A 57 -0.49 10.31 -17.52
C TYR A 57 -1.19 10.08 -16.19
N SER A 58 -2.50 10.19 -16.16
CA SER A 58 -3.29 9.93 -14.97
C SER A 58 -4.33 8.83 -15.21
N PHE A 59 -4.61 8.08 -14.14
CA PHE A 59 -5.66 7.07 -14.12
C PHE A 59 -6.19 6.93 -12.69
N ASN A 60 -7.39 6.36 -12.58
CA ASN A 60 -8.06 6.24 -11.30
C ASN A 60 -8.01 4.80 -10.77
N VAL A 61 -7.85 4.64 -9.46
CA VAL A 61 -7.89 3.36 -8.76
C VAL A 61 -8.75 3.44 -7.50
N GLN A 62 -9.44 2.36 -7.18
CA GLN A 62 -10.20 2.18 -5.94
C GLN A 62 -9.40 1.36 -4.92
N TYR A 63 -8.50 0.51 -5.40
CA TYR A 63 -7.67 -0.36 -4.56
C TYR A 63 -6.19 -0.17 -4.86
N LEU A 64 -5.40 0.00 -3.81
CA LEU A 64 -3.94 0.07 -3.88
C LEU A 64 -3.30 -1.26 -3.45
N PRO A 65 -2.17 -1.65 -4.07
CA PRO A 65 -1.33 -2.71 -3.53
C PRO A 65 -1.00 -2.44 -2.05
N PRO A 66 -1.00 -3.46 -1.18
CA PRO A 66 -0.90 -3.27 0.25
C PRO A 66 0.48 -2.73 0.66
N ILE A 67 0.52 -2.02 1.78
CA ILE A 67 1.75 -1.75 2.50
C ILE A 67 2.17 -3.05 3.19
N VAL A 68 3.38 -3.51 2.92
CA VAL A 68 3.92 -4.73 3.52
C VAL A 68 4.80 -4.35 4.71
N LEU A 69 4.30 -4.60 5.92
CA LEU A 69 5.03 -4.44 7.16
C LEU A 69 5.63 -5.78 7.57
N THR A 70 6.95 -5.92 7.53
CA THR A 70 7.66 -7.10 8.02
C THR A 70 8.21 -6.81 9.39
N CYS A 71 7.91 -7.65 10.37
CA CYS A 71 8.35 -7.48 11.75
C CYS A 71 9.13 -8.69 12.24
N LEU A 72 10.12 -8.41 13.09
CA LEU A 72 10.87 -9.38 13.87
C LEU A 72 10.81 -8.94 15.34
N LEU A 73 10.15 -9.76 16.17
CA LEU A 73 9.99 -9.47 17.59
C LEU A 73 11.19 -9.99 18.39
N PRO A 74 11.96 -9.11 19.05
CA PRO A 74 12.98 -9.54 20.00
C PRO A 74 12.33 -10.14 21.26
N LYS A 75 13.09 -10.98 21.97
CA LYS A 75 12.63 -11.57 23.26
C LYS A 75 12.25 -10.53 24.31
N ALA A 76 12.80 -9.32 24.22
CA ALA A 76 12.54 -8.23 25.15
C ALA A 76 11.33 -7.35 24.75
N TYR A 77 10.66 -7.64 23.63
CA TYR A 77 9.42 -6.96 23.26
C TYR A 77 8.24 -7.47 24.10
N PRO A 78 7.29 -6.60 24.50
CA PRO A 78 7.26 -5.14 24.34
C PRO A 78 7.98 -4.38 25.47
N SER A 79 8.57 -5.08 26.44
CA SER A 79 9.05 -4.47 27.67
C SER A 79 10.20 -3.45 27.52
N HIS A 80 11.21 -3.73 26.68
CA HIS A 80 12.44 -2.92 26.62
C HIS A 80 12.90 -2.57 25.21
N LEU A 81 12.53 -3.37 24.20
CA LEU A 81 12.95 -3.19 22.82
C LEU A 81 11.75 -3.12 21.87
N PRO A 82 11.79 -2.24 20.85
CA PRO A 82 10.78 -2.23 19.80
C PRO A 82 10.90 -3.47 18.89
N PRO A 83 9.87 -3.76 18.08
CA PRO A 83 10.00 -4.64 16.93
C PRO A 83 11.08 -4.12 15.98
N TYR A 84 11.92 -5.00 15.45
CA TYR A 84 12.65 -4.66 14.22
C TYR A 84 11.68 -4.76 13.06
N PHE A 85 11.68 -3.79 12.16
CA PHE A 85 10.73 -3.77 11.06
C PHE A 85 11.31 -3.22 9.77
N THR A 86 10.66 -3.59 8.67
CA THR A 86 10.81 -2.97 7.35
C THR A 86 9.44 -2.69 6.77
N ILE A 87 9.32 -1.61 6.01
CA ILE A 87 8.12 -1.26 5.25
C ILE A 87 8.46 -1.37 3.77
N SER A 88 7.66 -2.14 3.03
CA SER A 88 7.76 -2.26 1.58
C SER A 88 6.47 -1.80 0.92
N VAL A 89 6.57 -0.88 -0.04
CA VAL A 89 5.41 -0.32 -0.76
C VAL A 89 5.75 -0.17 -2.23
N GLN A 90 4.88 -0.66 -3.12
CA GLN A 90 5.13 -0.65 -4.55
C GLN A 90 4.95 0.74 -5.20
N TRP A 91 4.01 1.54 -4.71
CA TRP A 91 3.60 2.81 -5.31
C TRP A 91 4.13 4.04 -4.56
N LEU A 92 5.11 3.85 -3.65
CA LEU A 92 5.79 4.92 -2.93
C LEU A 92 7.30 4.87 -3.14
N ASP A 93 7.91 6.04 -3.17
CA ASP A 93 9.35 6.18 -3.15
C ASP A 93 9.94 5.93 -1.74
N SER A 94 11.24 5.63 -1.70
CA SER A 94 11.91 5.31 -0.44
C SER A 94 11.95 6.46 0.59
N ILE A 95 11.88 7.73 0.15
CA ILE A 95 11.84 8.90 1.05
C ILE A 95 10.48 8.96 1.74
N SER A 96 9.40 8.78 0.98
CA SER A 96 8.04 8.71 1.54
C SER A 96 7.89 7.54 2.51
N ILE A 97 8.41 6.36 2.16
CA ILE A 97 8.38 5.19 3.06
C ILE A 97 9.21 5.45 4.33
N SER A 98 10.34 6.15 4.23
CA SER A 98 11.15 6.52 5.40
C SER A 98 10.43 7.47 6.37
N LYS A 99 9.54 8.33 5.86
CA LYS A 99 8.63 9.12 6.72
C LYS A 99 7.67 8.22 7.49
N LEU A 100 7.12 7.18 6.85
CA LEU A 100 6.29 6.19 7.52
C LEU A 100 7.07 5.46 8.63
N CYS A 101 8.30 5.02 8.34
CA CYS A 101 9.18 4.41 9.35
C CYS A 101 9.40 5.33 10.56
N SER A 102 9.67 6.62 10.30
CA SER A 102 9.86 7.62 11.35
C SER A 102 8.60 7.84 12.19
N MET A 103 7.42 7.77 11.57
CA MET A 103 6.17 7.82 12.31
C MET A 103 5.97 6.58 13.19
N LEU A 104 6.23 5.37 12.68
CA LEU A 104 6.13 4.15 13.49
C LEU A 104 7.08 4.19 14.71
N ASP A 105 8.28 4.74 14.54
CA ASP A 105 9.21 4.99 15.65
C ASP A 105 8.64 5.96 16.69
N SER A 106 7.85 6.95 16.23
CA SER A 106 7.25 7.96 17.08
C SER A 106 6.09 7.35 17.89
N LEU A 107 5.23 6.56 17.24
CA LEU A 107 4.16 5.81 17.91
C LEU A 107 4.71 4.86 18.99
N TRP A 108 5.85 4.21 18.74
CA TRP A 108 6.51 3.39 19.76
C TRP A 108 6.97 4.21 20.97
N LYS A 109 7.53 5.40 20.75
CA LYS A 109 8.05 6.27 21.83
C LYS A 109 6.94 6.82 22.73
N GLU A 110 5.72 6.95 22.22
CA GLU A 110 4.57 7.46 22.98
C GLU A 110 4.08 6.49 24.06
N GLN A 111 4.27 5.17 23.87
CA GLN A 111 3.73 4.14 24.77
C GLN A 111 4.79 3.08 25.12
N PRO A 112 5.84 3.45 25.88
CA PRO A 112 6.90 2.52 26.23
C PRO A 112 6.37 1.36 27.08
N GLY A 113 6.78 0.13 26.74
CA GLY A 113 6.40 -1.07 27.47
C GLY A 113 5.08 -1.72 27.00
N GLN A 114 4.40 -1.15 26.01
CA GLN A 114 3.15 -1.67 25.46
C GLN A 114 3.32 -2.23 24.04
N GLU A 115 2.40 -3.11 23.63
CA GLU A 115 2.38 -3.67 22.28
C GLU A 115 1.94 -2.61 21.26
N VAL A 116 2.78 -2.37 20.25
CA VAL A 116 2.58 -1.29 19.26
C VAL A 116 2.06 -1.78 17.90
N LEU A 117 2.04 -3.09 17.64
CA LEU A 117 1.77 -3.64 16.30
C LEU A 117 0.38 -3.28 15.78
N TYR A 118 -0.65 -3.40 16.61
CA TYR A 118 -2.00 -3.02 16.23
C TYR A 118 -2.09 -1.53 15.89
N GLN A 119 -1.49 -0.68 16.72
CA GLN A 119 -1.46 0.76 16.50
C GLN A 119 -0.72 1.14 15.21
N TRP A 120 0.39 0.47 14.91
CA TRP A 120 1.11 0.64 13.65
C TRP A 120 0.25 0.26 12.44
N VAL A 121 -0.39 -0.92 12.48
CA VAL A 121 -1.26 -1.39 11.39
C VAL A 121 -2.44 -0.45 11.19
N GLU A 122 -3.12 -0.06 12.26
CA GLU A 122 -4.27 0.83 12.21
C GLU A 122 -3.91 2.21 11.67
N TRP A 123 -2.77 2.76 12.10
CA TRP A 123 -2.28 4.04 11.60
C TRP A 123 -1.89 3.95 10.11
N LEU A 124 -1.20 2.87 9.71
CA LEU A 124 -0.87 2.62 8.30
C LEU A 124 -2.13 2.43 7.44
N HIS A 125 -3.17 1.80 7.96
CA HIS A 125 -4.43 1.56 7.26
C HIS A 125 -5.24 2.85 7.03
N SER A 126 -5.36 3.69 8.07
CA SER A 126 -6.32 4.81 8.12
C SER A 126 -5.72 6.19 7.87
N SER A 127 -4.43 6.38 8.19
CA SER A 127 -3.85 7.72 8.37
C SER A 127 -2.63 7.99 7.50
N CYS A 128 -2.01 6.96 6.91
CA CYS A 128 -0.74 7.13 6.20
C CYS A 128 -0.84 8.01 4.96
N LEU A 129 -1.92 7.90 4.18
CA LEU A 129 -2.10 8.69 2.97
C LEU A 129 -2.19 10.18 3.29
N SER A 130 -3.01 10.54 4.28
CA SER A 130 -3.15 11.93 4.72
C SER A 130 -1.84 12.49 5.27
N TYR A 131 -1.12 11.69 6.04
CA TYR A 131 0.21 12.07 6.55
C TYR A 131 1.23 12.34 5.43
N LEU A 132 1.18 11.56 4.34
CA LEU A 132 2.03 11.76 3.17
C LEU A 132 1.54 12.88 2.23
N GLY A 133 0.32 13.38 2.43
CA GLY A 133 -0.32 14.37 1.55
C GLY A 133 -0.96 13.77 0.29
N PHE A 134 -1.33 12.48 0.33
CA PHE A 134 -1.91 11.72 -0.79
C PHE A 134 -3.41 11.45 -0.63
N ASP A 135 -4.16 12.39 -0.05
CA ASP A 135 -5.60 12.19 0.23
C ASP A 135 -6.45 11.88 -1.01
N LYS A 136 -6.01 12.35 -2.19
CA LYS A 136 -6.73 12.19 -3.47
C LYS A 136 -5.86 11.83 -4.65
N GLU A 137 -4.56 12.13 -4.56
CA GLU A 137 -3.62 11.96 -5.66
C GLU A 137 -2.34 11.30 -5.17
N ILE A 138 -1.90 10.26 -5.89
CA ILE A 138 -0.61 9.60 -5.72
C ILE A 138 0.23 9.90 -6.95
N VAL A 139 1.45 10.40 -6.73
CA VAL A 139 2.38 10.69 -7.82
C VAL A 139 3.39 9.55 -7.94
N LEU A 140 3.45 8.93 -9.12
CA LEU A 140 4.43 7.91 -9.44
C LEU A 140 5.74 8.54 -9.93
N GLY A 141 6.84 8.12 -9.31
CA GLY A 141 8.17 8.68 -9.52
C GLY A 141 8.41 9.96 -8.69
N PRO A 142 9.56 10.64 -8.88
CA PRO A 142 10.58 10.37 -9.89
C PRO A 142 11.34 9.06 -9.64
N TYR A 143 11.56 8.32 -10.72
CA TYR A 143 12.36 7.09 -10.71
C TYR A 143 13.85 7.43 -10.71
N ASN A 144 14.67 6.59 -10.07
CA ASN A 144 16.12 6.77 -9.96
C ASN A 144 16.55 8.00 -9.14
N MET A 145 15.67 8.52 -8.27
CA MET A 145 16.08 9.48 -7.25
C MET A 145 16.83 8.74 -6.12
N GLY A 146 17.72 9.45 -5.42
CA GLY A 146 18.52 8.85 -4.35
C GLY A 146 17.65 8.12 -3.33
N ASN A 147 18.05 6.89 -2.99
CA ASN A 147 17.36 6.10 -1.98
C ASN A 147 17.50 6.76 -0.61
N SER A 148 16.46 6.64 0.23
CA SER A 148 16.59 7.00 1.64
C SER A 148 17.73 6.21 2.29
N GLU A 149 18.45 6.85 3.21
CA GLU A 149 19.45 6.17 4.06
C GLU A 149 18.79 5.19 5.05
N ASP A 150 17.48 5.32 5.28
CA ASP A 150 16.72 4.41 6.12
C ASP A 150 16.53 3.06 5.44
N ARG A 151 17.36 2.09 5.82
CA ARG A 151 17.33 0.71 5.31
C ARG A 151 16.02 -0.03 5.56
N ARG A 152 15.15 0.48 6.43
CA ARG A 152 13.83 -0.08 6.69
C ARG A 152 12.84 0.28 5.59
N ALA A 153 13.12 1.33 4.80
CA ALA A 153 12.27 1.82 3.74
C ALA A 153 12.61 1.15 2.40
N ILE A 154 11.76 0.22 1.98
CA ILE A 154 11.96 -0.59 0.77
C ILE A 154 10.97 -0.12 -0.30
N SER A 155 11.44 0.65 -1.27
CA SER A 155 10.64 1.03 -2.43
C SER A 155 10.50 -0.16 -3.38
N GLY A 156 9.25 -0.56 -3.66
CA GLY A 156 8.94 -1.51 -4.72
C GLY A 156 8.72 -0.84 -6.08
N SER A 157 8.75 0.50 -6.14
CA SER A 157 8.60 1.25 -7.38
C SER A 157 9.84 1.07 -8.26
N VAL A 158 9.64 0.69 -9.53
CA VAL A 158 10.72 0.33 -10.46
C VAL A 158 10.79 1.29 -11.66
N SER A 159 9.69 1.38 -12.41
CA SER A 159 9.56 2.26 -13.58
C SER A 159 8.10 2.44 -13.94
N LEU A 160 7.79 3.47 -14.74
CA LEU A 160 6.42 3.73 -15.21
C LEU A 160 5.82 2.55 -15.97
N ASP A 161 6.62 1.88 -16.81
CA ASP A 161 6.18 0.75 -17.64
C ASP A 161 5.85 -0.50 -16.81
N VAL A 162 6.31 -0.57 -15.56
CA VAL A 162 6.03 -1.66 -14.62
C VAL A 162 4.93 -1.27 -13.64
N ASP A 163 5.03 -0.08 -13.04
CA ASP A 163 4.18 0.33 -11.93
C ASP A 163 2.77 0.68 -12.41
N ILE A 164 2.61 1.37 -13.55
CA ILE A 164 1.28 1.72 -14.09
C ILE A 164 0.46 0.45 -14.39
N PRO A 165 0.95 -0.52 -15.19
CA PRO A 165 0.18 -1.74 -15.46
C PRO A 165 -0.08 -2.56 -14.20
N SER A 166 0.88 -2.62 -13.28
CA SER A 166 0.72 -3.37 -12.04
C SER A 166 -0.38 -2.80 -11.15
N MET A 167 -0.43 -1.47 -10.98
CA MET A 167 -1.48 -0.81 -10.20
C MET A 167 -2.87 -1.02 -10.81
N LYS A 168 -2.98 -0.93 -12.15
CA LYS A 168 -4.24 -1.20 -12.85
C LYS A 168 -4.69 -2.65 -12.67
N SER A 169 -3.78 -3.60 -12.90
CA SER A 169 -4.08 -5.02 -12.75
C SER A 169 -4.55 -5.35 -11.34
N TYR A 170 -3.87 -4.83 -10.31
CA TYR A 170 -4.26 -5.03 -8.92
C TYR A 170 -5.64 -4.44 -8.62
N ASN A 171 -5.90 -3.22 -9.10
CA ASN A 171 -7.19 -2.56 -8.94
C ASN A 171 -8.32 -3.37 -9.59
N ASP A 172 -8.13 -3.82 -10.82
CA ASP A 172 -9.14 -4.59 -11.56
C ASP A 172 -9.40 -5.96 -10.91
N GLU A 173 -8.35 -6.63 -10.44
CA GLU A 173 -8.46 -7.88 -9.69
C GLU A 173 -9.25 -7.70 -8.40
N LYS A 174 -8.95 -6.66 -7.61
CA LYS A 174 -9.68 -6.37 -6.36
C LYS A 174 -11.12 -5.94 -6.60
N ARG A 175 -11.39 -5.18 -7.67
CA ARG A 175 -12.76 -4.89 -8.10
C ARG A 175 -13.52 -6.16 -8.46
N HIS A 176 -12.88 -7.08 -9.20
CA HIS A 176 -13.50 -8.35 -9.57
C HIS A 176 -13.73 -9.25 -8.35
N GLU A 177 -12.77 -9.34 -7.43
CA GLU A 177 -12.89 -10.09 -6.18
C GLU A 177 -14.03 -9.54 -5.32
N ASN A 178 -14.08 -8.22 -5.14
CA ASN A 178 -15.14 -7.55 -4.39
C ASN A 178 -16.51 -7.74 -5.05
N PHE A 179 -16.60 -7.61 -6.38
CA PHE A 179 -17.83 -7.88 -7.13
C PHE A 179 -18.28 -9.33 -6.95
N SER A 180 -17.36 -10.29 -7.04
CA SER A 180 -17.67 -11.72 -6.94
C SER A 180 -18.14 -12.13 -5.54
N LYS A 181 -17.60 -11.50 -4.48
CA LYS A 181 -17.96 -11.79 -3.08
C LYS A 181 -19.26 -11.13 -2.64
N ASN A 182 -19.63 -9.99 -3.23
CA ASN A 182 -20.83 -9.26 -2.85
C ASN A 182 -22.07 -9.74 -3.61
N PHE A 183 -23.24 -9.52 -3.00
CA PHE A 183 -24.54 -9.72 -3.61
C PHE A 183 -24.93 -8.48 -4.43
N HIS A 184 -25.50 -8.73 -5.60
CA HIS A 184 -25.98 -7.70 -6.52
C HIS A 184 -27.42 -8.02 -6.90
N GLU A 185 -28.26 -7.00 -6.92
CA GLU A 185 -29.65 -7.13 -7.34
C GLU A 185 -29.72 -7.29 -8.87
N CYS A 186 -30.38 -8.35 -9.32
CA CYS A 186 -30.67 -8.53 -10.73
C CYS A 186 -31.73 -7.53 -11.18
N CYS A 187 -31.44 -6.68 -12.18
CA CYS A 187 -32.38 -5.71 -12.71
C CYS A 187 -33.58 -6.32 -13.49
N ILE A 188 -33.62 -7.65 -13.64
CA ILE A 188 -34.69 -8.36 -14.35
C ILE A 188 -35.67 -8.99 -13.36
N CYS A 189 -35.17 -9.74 -12.36
CA CYS A 189 -36.00 -10.46 -11.39
C CYS A 189 -35.96 -9.88 -9.96
N PHE A 190 -35.20 -8.80 -9.74
CA PHE A 190 -35.06 -8.12 -8.45
C PHE A 190 -34.63 -9.05 -7.30
N THR A 191 -33.88 -10.09 -7.64
CA THR A 191 -33.33 -11.05 -6.67
C THR A 191 -31.83 -10.81 -6.52
N GLU A 192 -31.32 -11.00 -5.31
CA GLU A 192 -29.91 -10.87 -4.98
C GLU A 192 -29.12 -12.12 -5.36
N TYR A 193 -28.06 -11.95 -6.16
CA TYR A 193 -27.14 -13.03 -6.51
C TYR A 193 -25.70 -12.59 -6.22
N ALA A 194 -24.85 -13.53 -5.80
CA ALA A 194 -23.42 -13.27 -5.78
C ALA A 194 -22.93 -12.94 -7.20
N GLY A 195 -21.97 -12.02 -7.36
CA GLY A 195 -21.59 -11.47 -8.68
C GLY A 195 -21.20 -12.49 -9.76
N ILE A 196 -20.84 -13.72 -9.38
CA ILE A 196 -20.54 -14.84 -10.29
C ILE A 196 -21.80 -15.43 -10.94
N PHE A 197 -22.97 -15.32 -10.30
CA PHE A 197 -24.24 -15.93 -10.72
C PHE A 197 -25.18 -14.93 -11.42
N ASN A 198 -24.66 -14.02 -12.24
CA ASN A 198 -25.46 -13.04 -12.99
C ASN A 198 -26.27 -13.61 -14.18
N LEU A 199 -26.59 -14.91 -14.17
CA LEU A 199 -27.34 -15.56 -15.25
C LEU A 199 -28.74 -15.96 -14.77
N CYS A 200 -29.70 -15.04 -14.91
CA CYS A 200 -31.11 -15.39 -15.08
C CYS A 200 -31.39 -16.24 -16.35
N TRP A 201 -30.36 -16.61 -17.11
CA TRP A 201 -30.43 -17.44 -18.33
C TRP A 201 -30.06 -18.91 -18.10
N ALA A 202 -30.17 -19.41 -16.87
CA ALA A 202 -29.98 -20.82 -16.57
C ALA A 202 -31.22 -21.42 -15.87
N SER A 203 -32.28 -21.57 -16.69
CA SER A 203 -33.42 -22.50 -16.54
C SER A 203 -34.37 -22.32 -15.35
#